data_AF-A0A961J412-F1
#
_entry.id   AF-A0A961J412-F1
#
_cell.length_a   1.000
_cell.length_b   1.000
_cell.length_c   1.000
_cell.angle_alpha   90.00
_cell.angle_beta   90.00
_cell.angle_gamma   90.00
#
_symmetry.space_group_name_H-M   'P 1'
#
loop_
_entity.id
_entity.type
_entity.pdbx_description
1 polymer ?
#
loop_
_entity_poly.entity_id
_entity_poly.type
_entity_poly.pdbx_seq_one_letter_code
_entity_poly.pdbx_strand_id
1 'polypeptide(L)' 'MADQINSLEELGAAAGVGAAPVEIDDEPREPVRDALGRSYATGKRKDAVARVWIKPGSGKVSVNGKEMDAYFARPVLQMI' A
#
# COMPACT_ATOMS: atom_id res chain seq x y z
N MET A 1 39.68 -27.58 -20.74
CA MET A 1 38.45 -27.69 -21.53
C MET A 1 37.50 -26.68 -20.94
N ALA A 2 37.06 -25.70 -21.72
CA ALA A 2 36.21 -24.61 -21.24
C ALA A 2 34.76 -25.10 -21.26
N ASP A 3 34.07 -24.99 -20.13
CA ASP A 3 32.64 -25.31 -20.04
C ASP A 3 31.86 -24.33 -20.92
N GLN A 4 31.31 -24.82 -22.03
CA GLN A 4 30.58 -24.02 -22.99
C GLN A 4 29.13 -23.93 -22.56
N ILE A 5 28.74 -22.78 -22.02
CA ILE A 5 27.37 -22.46 -21.59
C ILE A 5 26.52 -22.19 -22.85
N ASN A 6 25.50 -23.02 -23.10
CA ASN A 6 24.70 -22.97 -24.32
C ASN A 6 23.26 -22.47 -24.09
N SER A 7 22.91 -22.12 -22.86
CA SER A 7 21.57 -21.59 -22.53
C SER A 7 21.62 -20.44 -21.53
N LEU A 8 20.58 -19.59 -21.57
CA LEU A 8 20.44 -18.47 -20.63
C LEU A 8 20.31 -18.95 -19.17
N GLU A 9 19.69 -20.13 -18.98
CA GLU A 9 19.49 -20.75 -17.67
C GLU A 9 20.83 -21.19 -17.05
N GLU A 10 21.73 -21.77 -17.84
CA GLU A 10 23.07 -22.16 -17.39
C GLU A 10 23.93 -20.95 -17.00
N LEU A 11 23.77 -19.81 -17.69
CA LEU A 11 24.48 -18.57 -17.35
C LEU A 11 24.02 -17.99 -15.99
N GLY A 12 22.73 -18.10 -15.69
CA GLY A 12 22.16 -17.69 -14.40
C GLY A 12 22.67 -18.55 -13.24
N ALA A 13 22.81 -19.86 -13.45
CA ALA A 13 23.36 -20.78 -12.45
C ALA A 13 24.86 -20.53 -12.19
N ALA A 14 25.65 -20.25 -13.22
CA ALA A 14 27.08 -19.93 -13.09
C ALA A 14 27.35 -18.57 -12.42
N ALA A 15 26.44 -17.61 -12.57
CA ALA A 15 26.57 -16.27 -11.98
C ALA A 15 26.24 -16.22 -10.48
N GLY A 16 25.83 -17.32 -9.85
CA GLY A 16 25.47 -17.36 -8.43
C GLY A 16 24.27 -16.47 -8.06
N VAL A 17 23.53 -15.97 -9.05
CA VAL A 17 22.31 -15.20 -8.86
C VAL A 17 21.15 -16.18 -8.84
N GLY A 18 21.07 -16.94 -7.74
CA GLY A 18 19.84 -17.62 -7.37
C GLY A 18 18.78 -16.57 -7.12
N ALA A 19 18.02 -16.21 -8.16
CA ALA A 19 16.78 -15.48 -8.01
C ALA A 19 15.79 -16.45 -7.35
N ALA A 20 15.90 -16.57 -6.02
CA ALA A 20 14.84 -17.13 -5.22
C ALA A 20 13.61 -16.26 -5.51
N PRO A 21 12.52 -16.81 -6.06
CA PRO A 21 11.26 -16.09 -6.12
C PRO A 21 10.91 -15.82 -4.66
N VAL A 22 10.89 -14.55 -4.28
CA VAL A 22 10.20 -14.16 -3.05
C VAL A 22 8.73 -14.42 -3.37
N GLU A 23 8.22 -15.59 -2.96
CA GLU A 23 6.78 -15.84 -2.96
C GLU A 23 6.16 -14.78 -2.06
N ILE A 24 5.59 -13.76 -2.70
CA ILE A 24 4.69 -12.84 -2.05
C ILE A 24 3.37 -13.60 -2.02
N ASP A 25 3.04 -14.16 -0.86
CA ASP A 25 1.71 -14.70 -0.59
C ASP A 25 0.69 -13.56 -0.79
N ASP A 26 0.10 -13.49 -1.99
CA ASP A 26 -0.98 -12.56 -2.37
C ASP A 26 -2.32 -13.10 -1.83
N GLU A 27 -2.34 -13.42 -0.54
CA GLU A 27 -3.59 -13.70 0.14
C GLU A 27 -4.28 -12.35 0.44
N PRO A 28 -5.54 -12.15 -0.01
CA PRO A 28 -6.23 -10.89 0.23
C PRO A 28 -6.42 -10.68 1.73
N ARG A 29 -5.68 -9.72 2.30
CA ARG A 29 -5.77 -9.42 3.73
C ARG A 29 -7.19 -9.02 4.08
N GLU A 30 -7.84 -9.84 4.89
CA GLU A 30 -9.17 -9.51 5.40
C GLU A 30 -9.13 -8.19 6.19
N PRO A 31 -10.06 -7.26 5.91
CA PRO A 31 -10.07 -5.97 6.59
C PRO A 31 -10.47 -6.15 8.05
N VAL A 32 -9.52 -5.94 8.96
CA VAL A 32 -9.77 -5.91 10.40
C VAL A 32 -10.61 -4.67 10.72
N ARG A 33 -11.87 -4.89 11.13
CA ARG A 33 -12.82 -3.84 11.50
C ARG A 33 -13.02 -3.79 13.02
N ASP A 34 -13.24 -2.60 13.55
CA ASP A 34 -13.63 -2.39 14.95
C ASP A 34 -15.08 -2.87 15.21
N ALA A 35 -15.49 -2.90 16.49
CA ALA A 35 -16.85 -3.27 16.89
C ALA A 35 -17.96 -2.39 16.28
N LEU A 36 -17.60 -1.22 15.75
CA LEU A 36 -18.50 -0.26 15.10
C LEU A 36 -18.48 -0.41 13.56
N GLY A 37 -17.80 -1.44 13.05
CA GLY A 37 -17.67 -1.74 11.63
C GLY A 37 -16.76 -0.79 10.86
N ARG A 38 -15.84 -0.12 11.56
CA ARG A 38 -14.91 0.86 10.99
C ARG A 38 -13.50 0.27 10.91
N SER A 39 -12.81 0.53 9.80
CA SER A 39 -11.40 0.22 9.62
C SER A 39 -10.55 1.37 10.15
N TYR A 40 -9.52 1.05 10.92
CA TYR A 40 -8.54 2.01 11.39
C TYR A 40 -7.33 2.05 10.46
N ALA A 41 -6.88 3.24 10.10
CA ALA A 41 -5.67 3.44 9.32
C ALA A 41 -4.89 4.68 9.80
N THR A 42 -3.59 4.67 9.55
CA THR A 42 -2.71 5.81 9.81
C THR A 42 -1.88 6.12 8.58
N GLY A 43 -1.82 7.40 8.20
CA GLY A 43 -0.96 7.89 7.13
C GLY A 43 0.05 8.91 7.67
N LYS A 44 1.28 8.88 7.15
CA LYS A 44 2.32 9.88 7.45
C LYS A 44 2.94 10.40 6.16
N ARG A 45 3.09 11.73 6.05
CA ARG A 45 3.83 12.37 4.95
C ARG A 45 4.57 13.59 5.50
N LYS A 46 5.90 13.60 5.36
CA LYS A 46 6.77 14.61 6.01
C LYS A 46 6.47 14.65 7.52
N ASP A 47 6.13 15.82 8.05
CA ASP A 47 5.80 16.04 9.45
C ASP A 47 4.31 15.80 9.77
N ALA A 48 3.46 15.61 8.74
CA ALA A 48 2.03 15.42 8.92
C ALA A 48 1.71 13.95 9.24
N VAL A 49 0.84 13.75 10.24
CA VAL A 49 0.31 12.44 10.65
C VAL A 49 -1.22 12.51 10.66
N ALA A 50 -1.87 11.56 9.99
CA ALA A 50 -3.32 11.44 9.92
C ALA A 50 -3.77 10.10 10.51
N ARG A 51 -4.71 10.16 11.45
CA ARG A 51 -5.45 8.98 11.95
C ARG A 51 -6.83 8.98 11.31
N VAL A 52 -7.18 7.88 10.66
CA VAL A 52 -8.38 7.78 9.84
C VAL A 52 -9.21 6.58 10.30
N TRP A 53 -10.53 6.79 10.36
CA TRP A 53 -11.51 5.74 10.59
C TRP A 53 -12.44 5.71 9.38
N ILE A 54 -12.49 4.58 8.70
CA ILE A 54 -13.28 4.40 7.47
C ILE A 54 -14.41 3.44 7.77
N LYS A 55 -15.64 3.82 7.42
CA LYS A 55 -16.82 2.96 7.51
C LYS A 55 -17.50 2.89 6.15
N PRO A 56 -18.03 1.72 5.72
CA PRO A 56 -18.94 1.68 4.58
C PRO A 56 -20.16 2.57 4.85
N GLY A 57 -20.47 3.52 3.96
CA GLY A 57 -21.51 4.51 4.17
C GLY A 57 -21.61 5.57 3.08
N SER A 58 -22.22 6.71 3.40
CA SER A 58 -22.65 7.76 2.46
C SER A 58 -21.53 8.61 1.84
N GLY A 59 -20.27 8.20 1.95
CA GLY A 59 -19.12 8.94 1.39
C GLY A 59 -18.83 10.32 2.02
N LYS A 60 -19.40 10.64 3.19
CA LYS A 60 -19.10 11.90 3.88
C LYS A 60 -17.72 11.85 4.52
N VAL A 61 -16.92 12.90 4.29
CA VAL A 61 -15.55 13.02 4.80
C VAL A 61 -15.46 14.23 5.73
N SER A 62 -15.11 13.98 6.99
CA SER A 62 -14.83 15.02 7.98
C SER A 62 -13.38 14.93 8.46
N VAL A 63 -12.71 16.08 8.54
CA VAL A 63 -11.31 16.20 8.94
C VAL A 63 -11.23 17.13 10.14
N ASN A 64 -10.77 16.62 11.29
CA ASN A 64 -10.67 17.38 12.55
C ASN A 64 -11.97 18.14 12.92
N GLY A 65 -13.13 17.52 12.70
CA GLY A 65 -14.44 18.11 13.00
C GLY A 65 -14.97 19.13 12.00
N LYS A 66 -14.27 19.34 10.87
CA LYS A 66 -14.70 20.20 9.76
C LYS A 66 -15.00 19.35 8.51
N GLU A 67 -15.89 19.84 7.65
CA GLU A 67 -16.11 19.25 6.32
C GLU A 67 -14.85 19.39 5.45
N MET A 68 -14.66 18.45 4.51
CA MET A 68 -13.47 18.39 3.64
C MET A 68 -13.18 19.74 2.96
N ASP A 69 -14.21 20.38 2.41
CA ASP A 69 -14.10 21.64 1.67
C ASP A 69 -13.68 22.81 2.57
N ALA A 70 -14.08 22.78 3.84
CA ALA A 70 -13.74 23.80 4.82
C ALA A 70 -12.34 23.59 5.41
N TYR A 71 -11.84 22.35 5.45
CA TYR A 71 -10.51 22.03 5.96
C TYR A 71 -9.43 22.28 4.90
N PHE A 72 -9.66 21.84 3.66
CA PHE A 72 -8.73 21.99 2.55
C PHE A 72 -9.10 23.20 1.69
N ALA A 73 -8.36 24.29 1.86
CA ALA A 73 -8.62 25.55 1.14
C ALA A 73 -8.42 25.48 -0.39
N ARG A 74 -7.74 24.45 -0.91
CA ARG A 74 -7.40 24.32 -2.33
C ARG A 74 -8.06 23.06 -2.91
N PRO A 75 -8.74 23.13 -4.07
CA PRO A 75 -9.39 21.98 -4.69
C PRO A 75 -8.43 20.81 -4.98
N VAL A 76 -7.16 21.10 -5.28
CA VAL A 76 -6.13 20.07 -5.52
C VAL A 76 -5.90 19.17 -4.29
N LEU A 77 -6.17 19.67 -3.08
CA LEU A 77 -6.01 18.92 -1.85
C LEU A 77 -7.28 18.09 -1.48
N GLN A 78 -8.37 18.28 -2.22
CA GLN A 78 -9.66 17.61 -2.01
C GLN A 78 -9.84 16.39 -2.94
N MET A 79 -8.97 16.23 -3.94
CA MET A 79 -9.02 15.10 -4.87
C MET A 79 -8.64 13.80 -4.15
N ILE A 80 -9.50 12.78 -4.26
CA ILE A 80 -9.39 11.45 -3.65
C ILE A 80 -9.13 10.41 -4.73
#